data_AF-A0A6H5GMM7-F1
#
_entry.id   AF-A0A6H5GMM7-F1
#
_cell.length_a   1.000
_cell.length_b   1.000
_cell.length_c   1.000
_cell.angle_alpha   90.00
_cell.angle_beta   90.00
_cell.angle_gamma   90.00
#
_symmetry.space_group_name_H-M   'P 1'
#
loop_
_entity.id
_entity.type
_entity.pdbx_description
1 polymer ?
#
loop_
_entity_poly.entity_id
_entity_poly.type
_entity_poly.pdbx_seq_one_letter_code
_entity_poly.pdbx_strand_id
1 'polypeptide(L)'
;LGQRQVVNLMKIAAFCRDPNLVEARQAELRSKCLKLWDVPDRPRASDRSGPDDVIKEICGVRGLGRSKVYRYDLPKRGWVIDDKVRAELNPGTLVYGEVIPELKGEGRGMVQKNALHIIDGFSIGFETIANLPYAERFGKFDEKFKNDCSLSIV
;
A
#
# COMPACT_ATOMS: atom_id res chain seq x y z
N LEU A 1 23.22 11.18 14.65
CA LEU A 1 21.79 11.45 14.37
C LEU A 1 21.37 12.87 14.80
N GLY A 2 21.69 13.30 16.03
CA GLY A 2 21.30 14.63 16.56
C GLY A 2 21.79 15.85 15.79
N GLN A 3 23.02 15.85 15.26
CA GLN A 3 23.56 17.01 14.52
C GLN A 3 22.72 17.37 13.28
N ARG A 4 22.20 16.36 12.56
CA ARG A 4 21.33 16.57 11.38
C ARG A 4 19.98 17.16 11.78
N GLN A 5 19.44 16.75 12.93
CA GLN A 5 18.20 17.30 13.47
C GLN A 5 18.36 18.77 13.87
N VAL A 6 19.48 19.13 14.51
CA VAL A 6 19.80 20.52 14.88
C VAL A 6 19.91 21.41 13.63
N VAL A 7 20.64 20.95 12.60
CA VAL A 7 20.79 21.71 11.35
C VAL A 7 19.44 21.92 10.66
N ASN A 8 18.59 20.90 10.62
CA ASN A 8 17.26 21.02 10.02
C ASN A 8 16.36 21.99 10.78
N LEU A 9 16.37 21.95 12.12
CA LEU A 9 15.62 22.89 12.96
C LEU A 9 16.11 24.34 12.76
N MET A 10 17.42 24.55 12.65
CA MET A 10 17.98 25.87 12.34
C MET A 10 17.54 26.38 10.96
N LYS A 11 17.46 25.51 9.94
CA LYS A 11 16.96 25.87 8.61
C LYS A 11 15.50 26.29 8.64
N ILE A 12 14.66 25.55 9.37
CA ILE A 12 13.24 25.90 9.57
C ILE A 12 13.11 27.24 10.28
N ALA A 13 13.86 27.44 11.37
CA ALA A 13 13.87 28.69 12.12
C ALA A 13 14.36 29.89 11.26
N ALA A 14 15.34 29.68 10.38
CA ALA A 14 15.82 30.70 9.45
C ALA A 14 14.76 31.06 8.40
N PHE A 15 14.09 30.07 7.82
CA PHE A 15 13.00 30.29 6.86
C PHE A 15 11.80 31.01 7.50
N CYS A 16 11.44 30.68 8.75
CA CYS A 16 10.38 31.39 9.47
C CYS A 16 10.70 32.88 9.72
N ARG A 17 11.99 33.26 9.72
CA ARG A 17 12.43 34.66 9.87
C ARG A 17 12.49 35.40 8.54
N ASP A 18 12.86 34.71 7.47
CA ASP A 18 12.88 35.26 6.11
C ASP A 18 12.28 34.25 5.10
N PRO A 19 11.01 34.44 4.72
CA PRO A 19 10.33 33.59 3.74
C PRO A 19 10.89 33.70 2.32
N ASN A 20 11.67 34.73 2.01
CA ASN A 20 12.29 34.92 0.70
C ASN A 20 13.65 34.21 0.60
N LEU A 21 14.08 33.51 1.64
CA LEU A 21 15.32 32.75 1.65
C LEU A 21 15.21 31.55 0.69
N VAL A 22 15.91 31.63 -0.45
CA VAL A 22 15.96 30.58 -1.48
C VAL A 22 17.34 29.91 -1.48
N GLU A 23 17.40 28.58 -1.43
CA GLU A 23 18.65 27.82 -1.64
C GLU A 23 18.96 27.75 -3.14
N ALA A 24 19.92 28.57 -3.59
CA ALA A 24 20.30 28.67 -5.00
C ALA A 24 20.80 27.35 -5.60
N ARG A 25 21.35 26.44 -4.77
CA ARG A 25 21.86 25.13 -5.24
C ARG A 25 20.80 24.03 -5.24
N GLN A 26 19.54 24.34 -4.93
CA GLN A 26 18.49 23.33 -4.82
C GLN A 26 18.33 22.52 -6.11
N ALA A 27 18.46 23.17 -7.28
CA ALA A 27 18.41 22.50 -8.58
C ALA A 27 19.60 21.53 -8.78
N GLU A 28 20.80 21.96 -8.44
CA GLU A 28 22.03 21.15 -8.52
C GLU A 28 21.95 19.94 -7.59
N LEU A 29 21.52 20.15 -6.34
CA LEU A 29 21.34 19.10 -5.34
C LEU A 29 20.29 18.08 -5.79
N ARG A 30 19.16 18.54 -6.32
CA ARG A 30 18.13 17.68 -6.89
C ARG A 30 18.72 16.78 -7.98
N SER A 31 19.44 17.35 -8.95
CA SER A 31 20.05 16.60 -10.06
C SER A 31 21.04 15.54 -9.54
N LYS A 32 21.91 15.90 -8.58
CA LYS A 32 22.85 14.96 -7.96
C LYS A 32 22.15 13.83 -7.22
N CYS A 33 21.10 14.14 -6.46
CA CYS A 33 20.31 13.14 -5.74
C CYS A 33 19.62 12.17 -6.70
N LEU A 34 18.98 12.68 -7.76
CA LEU A 34 18.29 11.86 -8.75
C LEU A 34 19.26 10.91 -9.46
N LYS A 35 20.45 11.41 -9.82
CA LYS A 35 21.51 10.57 -10.39
C LYS A 35 22.02 9.50 -9.42
N LEU A 36 22.19 9.83 -8.14
CA LEU A 36 22.66 8.88 -7.13
C LEU A 36 21.64 7.76 -6.86
N TRP A 37 20.35 8.08 -6.93
CA TRP A 37 19.25 7.14 -6.69
C TRP A 37 18.76 6.45 -7.97
N ASP A 38 19.41 6.71 -9.12
CA ASP A 38 19.03 6.22 -10.44
C ASP A 38 17.55 6.51 -10.81
N VAL A 39 17.07 7.70 -10.41
CA VAL A 39 15.71 8.16 -10.69
C VAL A 39 15.75 9.13 -11.87
N PRO A 40 14.93 8.93 -12.93
CA PRO A 40 14.90 9.84 -14.06
C PRO A 40 14.42 11.23 -13.63
N ASP A 41 15.15 12.29 -14.01
CA ASP A 41 14.79 13.69 -13.73
C ASP A 41 13.72 14.20 -14.70
N ARG A 42 12.55 13.58 -14.58
CA ARG A 42 11.32 14.01 -15.21
C ARG A 42 10.27 14.21 -14.14
N PRO A 43 9.33 15.16 -14.30
CA PRO A 43 8.14 15.22 -13.47
C PRO A 43 7.50 13.83 -13.46
N ARG A 44 7.02 13.36 -12.30
CA ARG A 44 6.10 12.22 -12.29
C ARG A 44 4.92 12.63 -13.16
N ALA A 45 4.75 11.97 -14.30
CA ALA A 45 3.52 12.11 -15.06
C ALA A 45 2.40 11.63 -14.13
N SER A 46 1.41 12.49 -13.88
CA SER A 46 0.19 12.04 -13.23
C SER A 46 -0.43 11.00 -14.16
N ASP A 47 -0.48 9.75 -13.71
CA ASP A 47 -1.25 8.75 -14.42
C ASP A 47 -2.73 9.21 -14.41
N ARG A 48 -3.30 9.40 -15.61
CA ARG A 48 -4.71 9.78 -15.79
C ARG A 48 -5.62 8.56 -15.94
N SER A 49 -5.05 7.36 -15.83
CA SER A 49 -5.79 6.11 -15.85
C SER A 49 -6.86 6.14 -14.76
N GLY A 50 -8.08 5.76 -15.12
CA GLY A 50 -9.16 5.63 -14.15
C GLY A 50 -8.81 4.57 -13.11
N PRO A 51 -9.40 4.61 -11.91
CA PRO A 51 -9.17 3.61 -10.87
C PRO A 51 -9.29 2.18 -11.40
N ASP A 52 -10.25 1.93 -12.30
CA ASP A 52 -10.48 0.62 -12.91
C ASP A 52 -9.35 0.15 -13.83
N ASP A 53 -8.65 1.07 -14.51
CA ASP A 53 -7.56 0.73 -15.41
C ASP A 53 -6.25 0.51 -14.64
N VAL A 54 -6.03 1.31 -13.61
CA VAL A 54 -4.93 1.12 -12.66
C VAL A 54 -5.10 -0.22 -11.91
N ILE A 55 -6.32 -0.58 -11.51
CA ILE A 55 -6.60 -1.83 -10.79
C ILE A 55 -6.42 -3.08 -11.68
N LYS A 56 -6.61 -2.97 -13.00
CA LYS A 56 -6.25 -4.05 -13.93
C LYS A 56 -4.74 -4.26 -14.02
N GLU A 57 -3.96 -3.22 -13.78
CA GLU A 57 -2.50 -3.24 -13.90
C GLU A 57 -1.79 -3.48 -12.55
N ILE A 58 -2.45 -3.21 -11.43
CA ILE A 58 -1.92 -3.39 -10.07
C ILE A 58 -2.34 -4.76 -9.50
N CYS A 59 -1.43 -5.40 -8.77
CA CYS A 59 -1.62 -6.66 -8.04
C CYS A 59 -2.84 -6.63 -7.10
N GLY A 60 -4.03 -6.94 -7.62
CA GLY A 60 -5.25 -7.08 -6.82
C GLY A 60 -5.41 -8.49 -6.26
N VAL A 61 -6.09 -8.58 -5.12
CA VAL A 61 -6.63 -9.82 -4.57
C VAL A 61 -8.15 -9.75 -4.62
N ARG A 62 -8.79 -10.77 -5.23
CA ARG A 62 -10.24 -10.83 -5.41
C ARG A 62 -10.83 -12.04 -4.69
N GLY A 63 -11.89 -11.79 -3.91
CA GLY A 63 -12.72 -12.80 -3.29
C GLY A 63 -13.95 -13.13 -4.15
N LEU A 64 -14.15 -14.41 -4.45
CA LEU A 64 -15.39 -14.93 -5.06
C LEU A 64 -16.29 -15.66 -4.05
N GLY A 65 -16.03 -15.51 -2.74
CA GLY A 65 -16.76 -16.18 -1.66
C GLY A 65 -16.10 -17.47 -1.19
N ARG A 66 -16.24 -17.78 0.11
CA ARG A 66 -15.58 -18.90 0.82
C ARG A 66 -14.04 -18.77 0.74
N SER A 67 -13.27 -19.86 0.85
CA SER A 67 -11.79 -19.85 0.75
C SER A 67 -11.25 -19.68 -0.68
N LYS A 68 -12.02 -19.14 -1.64
CA LYS A 68 -11.54 -18.95 -3.02
C LYS A 68 -10.86 -17.60 -3.20
N VAL A 69 -9.61 -17.63 -2.76
CA VAL A 69 -8.48 -16.70 -2.93
C VAL A 69 -8.04 -16.44 -4.37
N TYR A 70 -8.26 -15.31 -5.06
CA TYR A 70 -7.59 -15.05 -6.35
C TYR A 70 -6.56 -13.93 -6.23
N ARG A 71 -5.35 -14.18 -6.74
CA ARG A 71 -4.28 -13.18 -6.90
C ARG A 71 -4.13 -12.83 -8.38
N TYR A 72 -3.96 -11.56 -8.69
CA TYR A 72 -3.62 -11.14 -10.04
C TYR A 72 -2.16 -11.46 -10.38
N ASP A 73 -1.93 -12.25 -11.43
CA ASP A 73 -0.62 -12.60 -11.97
C ASP A 73 -0.26 -11.60 -13.08
N LEU A 74 0.65 -10.67 -12.78
CA LEU A 74 1.10 -9.62 -13.71
C LEU A 74 1.68 -10.20 -15.02
N PRO A 75 2.62 -11.18 -14.99
CA PRO A 75 3.10 -11.84 -16.20
C PRO A 75 2.00 -12.43 -17.08
N LYS A 76 0.99 -13.07 -16.48
CA LYS A 76 -0.09 -13.75 -17.21
C LYS A 76 -1.29 -12.87 -17.50
N ARG A 77 -1.31 -11.63 -16.98
CA ARG A 77 -2.44 -10.69 -17.03
C ARG A 77 -3.77 -11.35 -16.66
N GLY A 78 -3.75 -12.20 -15.64
CA GLY A 78 -4.85 -13.09 -15.31
C GLY A 78 -4.95 -13.39 -13.83
N TRP A 79 -6.15 -13.78 -13.39
CA TRP A 79 -6.41 -14.18 -12.02
C TRP A 79 -6.03 -15.64 -11.80
N VAL A 80 -5.17 -15.91 -10.81
CA VAL A 80 -4.73 -17.25 -10.42
C VAL A 80 -5.25 -17.54 -9.03
N ILE A 81 -5.72 -18.77 -8.81
CA ILE A 81 -6.14 -19.22 -7.48
C ILE A 81 -4.90 -19.27 -6.59
N ASP A 82 -5.02 -18.71 -5.40
CA ASP A 82 -3.95 -18.66 -4.43
C ASP A 82 -4.29 -19.50 -3.19
N ASP A 83 -3.89 -20.77 -3.23
CA ASP A 83 -4.11 -21.75 -2.16
C ASP A 83 -3.38 -21.37 -0.86
N LYS A 84 -2.45 -20.42 -0.92
CA LYS A 84 -1.70 -19.92 0.23
C LYS A 84 -2.56 -19.04 1.14
N VAL A 85 -3.59 -18.39 0.59
CA VAL A 85 -4.49 -17.52 1.34
C VAL A 85 -5.65 -18.35 1.84
N ARG A 86 -5.74 -18.52 3.17
CA ARG A 86 -6.86 -19.20 3.82
C ARG A 86 -7.99 -18.26 4.25
N ALA A 87 -7.87 -16.98 3.93
CA ALA A 87 -8.85 -15.96 4.27
C ALA A 87 -10.21 -16.19 3.62
N GLU A 88 -11.26 -15.91 4.38
CA GLU A 88 -12.63 -15.95 3.89
C GLU A 88 -13.03 -14.56 3.41
N LEU A 89 -12.88 -14.34 2.10
CA LEU A 89 -13.32 -13.09 1.49
C LEU A 89 -14.76 -13.24 0.99
N ASN A 90 -15.61 -12.28 1.35
CA ASN A 90 -16.97 -12.18 0.83
C ASN A 90 -16.94 -12.07 -0.71
N PRO A 91 -17.88 -12.71 -1.43
CA PRO A 91 -17.95 -12.58 -2.89
C PRO A 91 -18.10 -11.13 -3.30
N GLY A 92 -17.43 -10.73 -4.38
CA GLY A 92 -17.46 -9.34 -4.86
C GLY A 92 -16.57 -8.39 -4.06
N THR A 93 -15.68 -8.92 -3.21
CA THR A 93 -14.64 -8.15 -2.52
C THR A 93 -13.39 -8.08 -3.39
N LEU A 94 -12.89 -6.87 -3.62
CA LEU A 94 -11.66 -6.60 -4.37
C LEU A 94 -10.77 -5.69 -3.52
N VAL A 95 -9.63 -6.22 -3.11
CA VAL A 95 -8.67 -5.55 -2.23
C VAL A 95 -7.30 -5.50 -2.86
N TYR A 96 -6.55 -4.49 -2.49
CA TYR A 96 -5.13 -4.37 -2.76
C TYR A 96 -4.37 -4.78 -1.51
N GLY A 97 -3.40 -5.69 -1.65
CA GLY A 97 -2.70 -6.24 -0.51
C GLY A 97 -1.62 -7.24 -0.89
N GLU A 98 -0.90 -7.68 0.13
CA GLU A 98 0.21 -8.61 -0.01
C GLU A 98 -0.01 -9.86 0.85
N VAL A 99 0.38 -11.03 0.33
CA VAL A 99 0.31 -12.29 1.08
C VAL A 99 1.66 -12.53 1.74
N ILE A 100 1.72 -12.42 3.06
CA ILE A 100 2.96 -12.48 3.83
C ILE A 100 2.92 -13.69 4.78
N PRO A 101 4.00 -14.46 4.90
CA PRO A 101 4.12 -15.46 5.95
C PRO A 101 4.30 -14.81 7.32
N GLU A 102 3.40 -15.09 8.24
CA GLU A 102 3.45 -14.69 9.64
C GLU A 102 3.82 -15.87 10.54
N LEU A 103 4.57 -15.58 11.60
CA LEU A 103 4.82 -16.54 12.67
C LEU A 103 3.74 -16.37 13.74
N LYS A 104 2.97 -17.44 14.01
CA LYS A 104 1.99 -17.46 15.09
C LYS A 104 2.39 -18.45 16.18
N GLY A 105 2.24 -18.04 17.44
CA GLY A 105 2.60 -18.82 18.63
C GLY A 105 3.97 -18.45 19.20
N GLU A 106 4.33 -19.06 20.32
CA GLU A 106 5.55 -18.77 21.07
C GLU A 106 6.41 -20.03 21.27
N GLY A 107 7.73 -19.85 21.29
CA GLY A 107 8.69 -20.92 21.56
C GLY A 107 8.65 -22.06 20.53
N ARG A 108 8.67 -23.31 21.00
CA ARG A 108 8.72 -24.50 20.13
C ARG A 108 7.39 -24.79 19.40
N GLY A 109 6.31 -24.10 19.77
CA GLY A 109 4.99 -24.21 19.14
C GLY A 109 4.72 -23.17 18.06
N MET A 110 5.72 -22.38 17.69
CA MET A 110 5.59 -21.34 16.66
C MET A 110 5.38 -21.96 15.27
N VAL A 111 4.30 -21.57 14.59
CA VAL A 111 3.91 -22.07 13.27
C VAL A 111 3.88 -20.91 12.28
N GLN A 112 4.50 -21.10 11.12
CA GLN A 112 4.42 -20.16 10.01
C GLN A 112 3.07 -20.34 9.28
N LYS A 113 2.27 -19.28 9.22
CA LYS A 113 0.99 -19.21 8.50
C LYS A 113 1.00 -18.00 7.59
N ASN A 114 0.47 -18.13 6.38
CA ASN A 114 0.31 -16.97 5.53
C ASN A 114 -0.90 -16.14 5.97
N ALA A 115 -0.72 -14.83 6.05
CA ALA A 115 -1.77 -13.85 6.23
C ALA A 115 -1.84 -12.94 5.00
N LEU A 116 -3.03 -12.47 4.66
CA LEU A 116 -3.21 -11.43 3.65
C LEU A 116 -3.25 -10.08 4.35
N HIS A 117 -2.26 -9.23 4.04
CA HIS A 117 -2.16 -7.84 4.49
C HIS A 117 -2.89 -6.95 3.50
N ILE A 118 -4.07 -6.45 3.89
CA ILE A 118 -4.85 -5.52 3.08
C ILE A 118 -4.30 -4.12 3.28
N ILE A 119 -3.90 -3.47 2.18
CA ILE A 119 -3.36 -2.11 2.13
C ILE A 119 -4.47 -1.11 1.76
N ASP A 120 -5.30 -1.47 0.78
CA ASP A 120 -6.46 -0.67 0.37
C ASP A 120 -7.51 -1.59 -0.25
N GLY A 121 -8.68 -1.06 -0.61
CA GLY A 121 -9.59 -1.83 -1.44
C GLY A 121 -10.62 -1.02 -2.19
N PHE A 122 -11.16 -1.68 -3.20
CA PHE A 122 -12.02 -1.09 -4.20
C PHE A 122 -13.49 -1.42 -3.96
N SER A 123 -13.78 -2.68 -3.64
CA SER A 123 -15.14 -3.13 -3.36
C SER A 123 -15.17 -4.13 -2.23
N ILE A 124 -16.26 -4.13 -1.45
CA ILE A 124 -16.55 -5.12 -0.41
C ILE A 124 -17.97 -5.63 -0.67
N GLY A 125 -18.14 -6.94 -0.88
CA GLY A 125 -19.49 -7.50 -1.01
C GLY A 125 -20.33 -6.90 -2.15
N PHE A 126 -19.71 -6.62 -3.30
CA PHE A 126 -20.31 -5.91 -4.46
C PHE A 126 -20.61 -4.42 -4.24
N GLU A 127 -20.36 -3.86 -3.06
CA GLU A 127 -20.44 -2.42 -2.81
C GLU A 127 -19.11 -1.76 -3.17
N THR A 128 -19.14 -0.69 -3.98
CA THR A 128 -17.92 0.07 -4.33
C THR A 128 -17.57 1.03 -3.20
N ILE A 129 -16.36 0.92 -2.68
CA ILE A 129 -15.84 1.75 -1.57
C ILE A 129 -14.75 2.73 -2.04
N ALA A 130 -14.31 2.64 -3.30
CA ALA A 130 -13.25 3.47 -3.86
C ALA A 130 -13.52 4.99 -3.78
N ASN A 131 -14.79 5.39 -3.72
CA ASN A 131 -15.20 6.80 -3.63
C ASN A 131 -15.13 7.36 -2.19
N LEU A 132 -14.97 6.51 -1.18
CA LEU A 132 -14.89 6.93 0.21
C LEU A 132 -13.46 7.38 0.57
N PRO A 133 -13.27 8.32 1.51
CA PRO A 133 -11.95 8.63 2.06
C PRO A 133 -11.28 7.39 2.67
N TYR A 134 -9.94 7.34 2.65
CA TYR A 134 -9.16 6.19 3.11
C TYR A 134 -9.55 5.72 4.53
N ALA A 135 -9.74 6.65 5.47
CA ALA A 135 -10.13 6.32 6.85
C ALA A 135 -11.49 5.59 6.94
N GLU A 136 -12.45 5.97 6.10
CA GLU A 136 -13.76 5.32 6.04
C GLU A 136 -13.69 3.96 5.34
N ARG A 137 -12.85 3.82 4.31
CA ARG A 137 -12.56 2.52 3.69
C ARG A 137 -11.97 1.56 4.71
N PHE A 138 -10.99 2.01 5.49
CA PHE A 138 -10.36 1.23 6.54
C PHE A 138 -11.38 0.78 7.59
N GLY A 139 -12.25 1.70 8.06
CA GLY A 139 -13.32 1.37 9.00
C GLY A 139 -14.27 0.28 8.49
N LYS A 140 -14.64 0.32 7.20
CA LYS A 140 -15.46 -0.72 6.58
C LYS A 140 -14.76 -2.08 6.52
N PHE A 141 -13.44 -2.10 6.26
CA PHE A 141 -12.67 -3.34 6.29
C PHE A 141 -12.58 -3.91 7.71
N ASP A 142 -12.29 -3.06 8.70
CA ASP A 142 -12.16 -3.48 10.09
C ASP A 142 -13.48 -4.06 10.61
N GLU A 143 -14.61 -3.39 10.37
CA GLU A 143 -15.93 -3.90 10.77
C GLU A 143 -16.25 -5.26 10.15
N LYS A 144 -15.92 -5.44 8.86
CA LYS A 144 -16.30 -6.65 8.12
C LYS A 144 -15.39 -7.85 8.39
N PHE A 145 -14.10 -7.62 8.63
CA PHE A 145 -13.08 -8.65 8.74
C PHE A 145 -12.50 -8.82 10.15
N LYS A 146 -13.03 -8.12 11.15
CA LYS A 146 -12.58 -8.12 12.56
C LYS A 146 -12.30 -9.50 13.17
N ASN A 147 -13.02 -10.52 12.71
CA ASN A 147 -12.96 -11.88 13.28
C ASN A 147 -12.07 -12.85 12.47
N ASP A 148 -11.53 -12.44 11.32
CA ASP A 148 -10.71 -13.33 10.49
C ASP A 148 -9.23 -13.18 10.83
N CYS A 149 -8.73 -14.14 11.63
CA CYS A 149 -7.32 -14.21 12.03
C CYS A 149 -6.34 -14.43 10.86
N SER A 150 -6.81 -14.70 9.64
CA SER A 150 -5.96 -14.86 8.45
C SER A 150 -5.92 -13.60 7.56
N LEU A 151 -6.62 -12.56 7.99
CA LEU A 151 -6.57 -11.22 7.44
C LEU A 151 -5.92 -10.27 8.43
N SER A 152 -5.10 -9.38 7.91
CA SER A 152 -4.57 -8.25 8.68
C SER A 152 -4.71 -7.02 7.83
N ILE A 153 -5.20 -5.94 8.43
CA ILE A 153 -5.40 -4.67 7.75
C ILE A 153 -4.25 -3.76 8.22
N VAL A 154 -3.46 -3.25 7.27
CA VAL A 154 -2.22 -2.49 7.53
C VAL A 154 -2.44 -1.01 7.27
#